data_AF-A0A538CRU4-F1
#
_entry.id   AF-A0A538CRU4-F1
#
_cell.length_a   1.000
_cell.length_b   1.000
_cell.length_c   1.000
_cell.angle_alpha   90.00
_cell.angle_beta   90.00
_cell.angle_gamma   90.00
#
_symmetry.space_group_name_H-M   'P 1'
#
loop_
_entity.id
_entity.type
_entity.pdbx_description
1 polymer ?
#
loop_
_entity_poly.entity_id
_entity_poly.type
_entity_poly.pdbx_seq_one_letter_code
_entity_poly.pdbx_strand_id
1 'polypeptide(L)' 'MSDVFEYLILAIGVVGFYFIFRTLRQFADPRGAEDAARAFYDEHGHWPDQTPEEAEAERRELASSAYTLAEPDDQGYV' A
#
# COMPACT_ATOMS: atom_id res chain seq x y z
N MET A 1 -30.27 1.10 39.52
CA MET A 1 -28.92 0.62 39.13
C MET A 1 -27.91 1.60 39.70
N SER A 2 -26.76 1.15 40.18
CA SER A 2 -25.75 2.04 40.77
C SER A 2 -25.01 2.80 39.68
N ASP A 3 -24.64 4.06 39.93
CA ASP A 3 -23.85 4.89 39.01
C ASP A 3 -22.58 4.18 38.54
N VAL A 4 -21.97 3.38 39.43
CA VAL A 4 -20.80 2.53 39.11
C VAL A 4 -21.09 1.56 37.97
N PHE A 5 -22.27 0.94 37.95
CA PHE A 5 -22.67 -0.01 36.91
C PHE A 5 -22.90 0.68 35.56
N GLU A 6 -23.44 1.91 35.59
CA GLU A 6 -23.62 2.75 34.40
C GLU A 6 -22.28 3.15 33.79
N TYR A 7 -21.31 3.60 34.61
CA TYR A 7 -19.97 3.93 34.13
C TYR A 7 -19.23 2.72 33.56
N LEU A 8 -19.45 1.52 34.11
CA LEU A 8 -18.84 0.29 33.62
C LEU A 8 -19.36 -0.07 32.21
N ILE A 9 -20.67 0.02 31.99
CA ILE A 9 -21.29 -0.21 30.68
C ILE A 9 -20.81 0.83 29.67
N LEU A 10 -20.76 2.11 30.07
CA LEU A 10 -20.26 3.18 29.22
C LEU A 10 -18.80 2.93 28.80
N ALA A 11 -17.93 2.57 29.75
CA ALA A 11 -16.52 2.31 29.48
C ALA A 11 -16.33 1.12 28.53
N ILE A 12 -17.05 0.02 28.74
CA ILE A 12 -17.02 -1.14 27.84
C ILE A 12 -17.54 -0.75 26.44
N GLY A 13 -18.60 0.07 26.38
CA GLY A 13 -19.13 0.60 25.14
C GLY A 13 -18.09 1.40 24.36
N VAL A 14 -17.46 2.39 24.99
CA VAL A 14 -16.45 3.25 24.33
C VAL A 14 -15.25 2.44 23.86
N VAL A 15 -14.74 1.53 24.68
CA VAL A 15 -13.61 0.66 24.32
C VAL A 15 -14.00 -0.26 23.16
N GLY A 16 -15.18 -0.89 23.23
CA GLY A 16 -15.69 -1.75 22.17
C GLY A 16 -15.85 -1.01 20.85
N PHE A 17 -16.47 0.17 20.86
CA PHE A 17 -16.61 1.01 19.68
C PHE A 17 -15.25 1.42 19.11
N TYR A 18 -14.29 1.81 19.95
CA TYR A 18 -12.94 2.15 19.51
C TYR A 18 -12.28 1.00 18.74
N PHE A 19 -12.36 -0.23 19.25
CA PHE A 19 -11.80 -1.41 18.57
C PHE A 19 -12.53 -1.74 17.27
N ILE A 20 -13.85 -1.60 17.23
CA ILE A 20 -14.64 -1.79 16.00
C ILE A 20 -14.21 -0.79 14.93
N PHE A 21 -14.15 0.51 15.27
CA PHE A 21 -13.72 1.55 14.32
C PHE A 21 -12.27 1.37 13.87
N ARG A 22 -11.36 0.97 14.78
CA ARG A 22 -9.97 0.66 14.44
C ARG A 22 -9.89 -0.48 13.43
N THR A 23 -10.60 -1.57 13.68
CA THR A 23 -10.61 -2.74 12.78
C THR A 23 -11.24 -2.37 11.43
N LEU A 24 -12.36 -1.66 11.41
CA LEU A 24 -12.98 -1.17 10.18
C LEU A 24 -12.04 -0.26 9.38
N ARG A 25 -11.27 0.62 10.04
CA ARG A 25 -10.27 1.47 9.37
C ARG A 25 -9.14 0.64 8.75
N GLN A 26 -8.73 -0.45 9.38
CA GLN A 26 -7.69 -1.33 8.87
C GLN A 26 -8.14 -2.13 7.63
N PHE A 27 -9.44 -2.41 7.50
CA PHE A 27 -10.03 -3.05 6.32
C PHE A 27 -10.50 -2.06 5.24
N ALA A 28 -10.75 -0.80 5.61
CA ALA A 28 -11.31 0.21 4.70
C ALA A 28 -10.29 0.83 3.76
N ASP A 29 -8.99 0.57 3.93
CA ASP A 29 -7.96 1.25 3.13
C ASP A 29 -7.08 0.31 2.29
N PRO A 30 -7.65 -0.36 1.28
CA PRO A 30 -6.86 -1.10 0.30
C PRO A 30 -6.04 -0.17 -0.61
N ARG A 31 -6.35 1.14 -0.66
CA ARG A 31 -5.64 2.13 -1.49
C ARG A 31 -4.50 2.81 -0.75
N GLY A 32 -4.58 2.98 0.56
CA GLY A 32 -3.54 3.57 1.39
C GLY A 32 -2.26 2.74 1.40
N ALA A 33 -2.36 1.43 1.20
CA ALA A 33 -1.18 0.58 0.99
C ALA A 33 -0.49 0.88 -0.34
N GLU A 34 -1.26 1.09 -1.42
CA GLU A 34 -0.73 1.46 -2.74
C GLU A 34 -0.14 2.88 -2.73
N ASP A 35 -0.83 3.84 -2.10
CA ASP A 35 -0.36 5.22 -1.96
C ASP A 35 0.88 5.30 -1.06
N ALA A 36 0.97 4.49 -0.01
CA ALA A 36 2.17 4.40 0.83
C ALA A 36 3.35 3.75 0.08
N ALA A 37 3.10 2.71 -0.71
CA ALA A 37 4.13 2.09 -1.55
C ALA A 37 4.66 3.06 -2.62
N ARG A 38 3.77 3.87 -3.23
CA ARG A 38 4.16 4.95 -4.15
C ARG A 38 4.99 6.02 -3.47
N ALA A 39 4.54 6.52 -2.31
CA ALA A 39 5.30 7.51 -1.56
C ALA A 39 6.70 7.00 -1.17
N PHE A 40 6.81 5.72 -0.80
CA PHE A 40 8.10 5.08 -0.55
C PHE A 40 8.98 5.04 -1.79
N TYR A 41 8.42 4.67 -2.95
CA TYR A 41 9.14 4.66 -4.23
C TYR A 41 9.63 6.07 -4.63
N ASP A 42 8.80 7.09 -4.46
CA ASP A 42 9.16 8.48 -4.77
C ASP A 42 10.32 8.99 -3.88
N GLU A 43 10.40 8.53 -2.63
CA GLU A 43 11.46 8.91 -1.69
C GLU A 43 12.75 8.08 -1.86
N HIS A 44 12.63 6.78 -2.11
CA HIS A 44 13.77 5.84 -2.09
C HIS A 44 14.23 5.39 -3.49
N GLY A 45 13.41 5.59 -4.51
CA GLY A 45 13.69 5.16 -5.89
C GLY A 45 13.63 3.64 -6.10
N HIS A 46 12.98 2.91 -5.19
CA HIS A 46 12.70 1.47 -5.30
C HIS A 46 11.43 1.11 -4.52
N TRP A 47 10.82 -0.03 -4.83
CA TRP A 47 9.65 -0.50 -4.11
C TRP A 47 10.03 -1.02 -2.71
N PRO A 48 9.12 -0.96 -1.71
CA PRO A 48 9.41 -1.34 -0.33
C PRO A 48 9.70 -2.83 -0.13
N ASP A 49 9.33 -3.68 -1.08
CA ASP A 49 9.62 -5.13 -1.13
C ASP A 49 10.94 -5.46 -1.82
N GLN A 50 11.56 -4.50 -2.50
CA GLN A 50 12.83 -4.66 -3.20
C GLN A 50 13.98 -4.02 -2.41
N THR A 51 15.13 -4.67 -2.43
CA THR A 51 16.38 -4.03 -1.98
C THR A 51 16.89 -3.04 -3.03
N PRO A 52 17.67 -2.01 -2.64
CA PRO A 52 18.26 -1.07 -3.60
C PRO A 52 19.08 -1.76 -4.70
N GLU A 53 19.81 -2.84 -4.35
CA GLU A 53 20.64 -3.61 -5.28
C GLU A 53 19.81 -4.35 -6.32
N GLU A 54 18.68 -4.95 -5.91
CA GLU A 54 17.72 -5.59 -6.81
C GLU A 54 17.08 -4.57 -7.76
N ALA A 55 16.70 -3.40 -7.25
CA ALA A 55 16.14 -2.33 -8.06
C ALA A 55 17.13 -1.80 -9.11
N GLU A 56 18.42 -1.73 -8.77
CA GLU A 56 19.48 -1.40 -9.75
C GLU A 56 19.70 -2.50 -10.79
N ALA A 57 19.64 -3.77 -10.39
CA ALA A 57 19.72 -4.90 -11.30
C ALA A 57 18.56 -4.89 -12.30
N GLU A 58 17.33 -4.70 -11.81
CA GLU A 58 16.14 -4.57 -12.65
C GLU A 58 16.25 -3.36 -13.59
N ARG A 59 16.73 -2.20 -13.12
CA ARG A 59 16.99 -1.05 -14.00
C ARG A 59 18.01 -1.36 -15.09
N ARG A 60 19.07 -2.12 -14.79
CA ARG A 60 20.08 -2.54 -15.79
C ARG A 60 19.48 -3.50 -16.81
N GLU A 61 18.67 -4.46 -16.36
CA GLU A 61 17.96 -5.39 -17.23
C GLU A 61 16.94 -4.67 -18.13
N LEU A 62 16.15 -3.76 -17.57
CA LEU A 62 15.20 -2.93 -18.32
C LEU A 62 15.91 -2.01 -19.32
N ALA A 63 17.03 -1.39 -18.95
CA ALA A 63 17.84 -0.61 -19.89
C ALA A 63 18.37 -1.46 -21.05
N SER A 64 18.67 -2.74 -20.79
CA SER A 64 19.11 -3.67 -21.83
C SER A 64 17.97 -4.18 -22.71
N SER A 65 16.74 -4.29 -22.19
CA SER A 65 15.56 -4.81 -22.90
C SER A 65 14.72 -3.73 -23.58
N ALA A 66 14.78 -2.47 -23.10
CA ALA A 66 14.11 -1.33 -23.70
C ALA A 66 14.58 -1.02 -25.13
N TYR A 67 15.76 -1.52 -25.51
CA TYR A 67 16.26 -1.43 -26.89
C TYR A 67 15.49 -2.32 -27.89
N THR A 68 14.69 -3.29 -27.41
CA THR A 68 14.06 -4.31 -28.26
C THR A 68 12.56 -4.07 -28.51
N LEU A 69 11.93 -3.08 -27.87
CA LEU A 69 10.47 -2.85 -27.93
C LEU A 69 10.02 -1.76 -28.92
N ALA A 70 10.90 -1.30 -29.81
CA ALA A 70 10.60 -0.25 -30.79
C ALA A 70 10.94 -0.66 -32.24
N GLU A 71 10.69 -1.91 -32.62
CA GLU A 71 10.52 -2.23 -34.03
C GLU A 71 9.00 -2.21 -34.32
N PRO A 72 8.47 -1.14 -34.94
CA PRO A 72 7.09 -1.17 -35.43
C PRO A 72 6.98 -2.36 -36.38
N ASP A 73 5.99 -3.23 -36.18
CA ASP A 73 5.73 -4.24 -37.19
C ASP A 73 5.36 -3.54 -38.51
N ASP A 74 5.86 -4.05 -39.62
CA ASP A 74 5.54 -3.55 -40.97
C ASP A 74 4.06 -3.82 -41.35
N GLN A 75 3.19 -4.20 -40.40
CA GLN A 75 1.82 -4.66 -40.63
C GLN A 75 0.73 -3.70 -40.14
N GLY A 76 1.09 -2.65 -39.39
CA GLY A 76 0.23 -1.47 -39.24
C GLY A 76 -1.14 -1.72 -38.60
N TYR A 77 -1.21 -2.60 -37.59
CA TYR A 77 -2.42 -2.76 -36.80
C TYR A 77 -2.21 -2.26 -35.37
N VAL A 78 -2.91 -1.15 -35.05
CA VAL A 78 -3.29 -0.76 -33.68
C VAL A 78 -4.81 -0.68 -33.63
#